data_AF-A0A7C5S444-F1
#
_entry.id   AF-A0A7C5S444-F1
#
_cell.length_a   1.000
_cell.length_b   1.000
_cell.length_c   1.000
_cell.angle_alpha   90.00
_cell.angle_beta   90.00
_cell.angle_gamma   90.00
#
_symmetry.space_group_name_H-M   'P 1'
#
loop_
_entity.id
_entity.type
_entity.pdbx_description
1 polymer ?
#
loop_
_entity_poly.entity_id
_entity_poly.type
_entity_poly.pdbx_seq_one_letter_code
_entity_poly.pdbx_strand_id
1 'polypeptide(L)'
;MHYKDYEVDSSLFYAANALELSRQLMHSESVKSDEQLFIRIKGLKVQSYVAYARAMRGSDPQAAEDSLWAGLHLVKENGLISEKAALYSGLGSIYDRKGQNDQALQYFKKALELYQQ
;
A
#
# COMPACT_ATOMS: atom_id res chain seq x y z
N MET A 1 -3.27 -20.66 21.85
CA MET A 1 -4.33 -20.08 21.00
C MET A 1 -3.64 -19.23 19.93
N HIS A 2 -3.15 -19.86 18.85
CA HIS A 2 -2.38 -19.22 17.76
C HIS A 2 -3.22 -19.25 16.47
N TYR A 3 -4.13 -18.28 16.31
CA TYR A 3 -4.93 -18.13 15.07
C TYR A 3 -4.46 -16.98 14.18
N LYS A 4 -3.45 -16.21 14.60
CA LYS A 4 -2.98 -15.02 13.86
C LYS A 4 -1.93 -15.34 12.80
N ASP A 5 -1.13 -16.39 12.98
CA ASP A 5 0.03 -16.63 12.10
C ASP A 5 -0.41 -17.14 10.71
N TYR A 6 -1.51 -17.90 10.62
CA TYR A 6 -2.04 -18.44 9.35
C TYR A 6 -2.64 -17.39 8.41
N GLU A 7 -3.31 -16.34 8.93
CA GLU A 7 -3.86 -15.26 8.10
C GLU A 7 -2.78 -14.29 7.62
N VAL A 8 -1.78 -14.03 8.46
CA VAL A 8 -0.63 -13.17 8.11
C VAL A 8 0.14 -13.79 6.96
N ASP A 9 0.45 -15.09 7.02
CA ASP A 9 1.17 -15.79 5.95
C ASP A 9 0.38 -15.82 4.63
N SER A 10 -0.93 -16.06 4.70
CA SER A 10 -1.77 -16.10 3.51
C SER A 10 -1.92 -14.72 2.86
N SER A 11 -2.22 -13.69 3.64
CA SER A 11 -2.37 -12.31 3.12
C SER A 11 -1.06 -11.75 2.56
N LEU A 12 0.06 -12.08 3.21
CA LEU A 12 1.41 -11.75 2.75
C LEU A 12 1.75 -12.46 1.44
N PHE A 13 1.44 -13.76 1.35
CA PHE A 13 1.66 -14.56 0.14
C PHE A 13 0.85 -14.03 -1.05
N TYR A 14 -0.44 -13.76 -0.86
CA TYR A 14 -1.27 -13.19 -1.93
C TYR A 14 -0.83 -11.79 -2.34
N ALA A 15 -0.45 -10.94 -1.37
CA ALA A 15 0.09 -9.61 -1.66
C ALA A 15 1.40 -9.70 -2.46
N ALA A 16 2.33 -10.57 -2.08
CA ALA A 16 3.60 -10.76 -2.78
C ALA A 16 3.39 -11.25 -4.22
N ASN A 17 2.52 -12.24 -4.42
CA ASN A 17 2.17 -12.73 -5.76
C ASN A 17 1.50 -11.65 -6.62
N ALA A 18 0.59 -10.86 -6.04
CA ALA A 18 -0.06 -9.75 -6.74
C ALA A 18 0.94 -8.62 -7.09
N LEU A 19 1.93 -8.36 -6.24
CA LEU A 19 3.01 -7.41 -6.52
C LEU A 19 3.89 -7.86 -7.69
N GLU A 20 4.24 -9.14 -7.75
CA GLU A 20 5.04 -9.69 -8.85
C GLU A 20 4.26 -9.71 -10.17
N LEU A 21 3.01 -10.19 -10.14
CA LEU A 21 2.15 -10.21 -11.32
C LEU A 21 1.90 -8.79 -11.86
N SER A 22 1.57 -7.84 -11.00
CA SER A 22 1.39 -6.44 -11.41
C SER A 22 2.67 -5.82 -11.96
N ARG A 23 3.85 -6.17 -11.41
CA ARG A 23 5.15 -5.75 -11.97
C ARG A 23 5.32 -6.28 -13.39
N GLN A 24 5.10 -7.58 -13.63
CA GLN A 24 5.23 -8.17 -14.95
C GLN A 24 4.26 -7.54 -15.96
N LEU A 25 3.00 -7.39 -15.59
CA LEU A 25 1.98 -6.77 -16.43
C LEU A 25 2.32 -5.33 -16.79
N MET A 26 2.86 -4.53 -15.87
CA MET A 26 3.29 -3.15 -16.15
C MET A 26 4.43 -3.04 -17.17
N HIS A 27 5.24 -4.08 -17.37
CA HIS A 27 6.29 -4.09 -18.40
C HIS A 27 5.76 -4.51 -19.78
N SER A 28 4.56 -5.09 -19.85
CA SER A 28 3.94 -5.51 -21.10
C SER A 28 3.55 -4.32 -21.98
N GLU A 29 3.90 -4.38 -23.26
CA GLU A 29 3.53 -3.34 -24.25
C GLU A 29 2.01 -3.20 -24.43
N SER A 30 1.25 -4.30 -24.28
CA SER A 30 -0.22 -4.27 -24.34
C SER A 30 -0.86 -3.50 -23.20
N VAL A 31 -0.21 -3.46 -22.04
CA VAL A 31 -0.71 -2.78 -20.83
C VAL A 31 -0.31 -1.32 -20.84
N LYS A 32 0.89 -0.99 -21.36
CA LYS A 32 1.34 0.40 -21.48
C LYS A 32 0.51 1.20 -22.49
N SER A 33 0.00 0.55 -23.53
CA SER A 33 -0.82 1.18 -24.57
C SER A 33 -2.29 1.38 -24.18
N ASP A 34 -2.76 0.70 -23.13
CA ASP A 34 -4.09 0.87 -22.56
C ASP A 34 -4.03 1.61 -21.21
N GLU A 35 -4.33 2.91 -21.25
CA GLU A 35 -4.27 3.80 -20.09
C GLU A 35 -5.19 3.33 -18.94
N GLN A 36 -6.39 2.85 -19.26
CA GLN A 36 -7.36 2.39 -18.25
C GLN A 36 -6.88 1.11 -17.56
N LEU A 37 -6.36 0.17 -18.34
CA LEU A 37 -5.78 -1.06 -17.81
C LEU A 37 -4.55 -0.77 -16.95
N PHE A 38 -3.71 0.18 -17.37
CA PHE A 38 -2.54 0.61 -16.61
C PHE A 38 -2.92 1.23 -15.25
N ILE A 39 -3.93 2.10 -15.22
CA ILE A 39 -4.45 2.69 -13.97
C ILE A 39 -5.01 1.60 -13.05
N ARG A 40 -5.78 0.65 -13.59
CA ARG A 40 -6.32 -0.47 -12.80
C ARG A 40 -5.22 -1.33 -12.18
N ILE A 41 -4.18 -1.66 -12.94
CA ILE A 41 -3.04 -2.45 -12.44
C ILE A 41 -2.29 -1.67 -11.36
N LYS A 42 -2.11 -0.36 -11.51
CA LYS A 42 -1.53 0.51 -10.47
C LYS A 42 -2.35 0.44 -9.18
N GLY A 43 -3.67 0.58 -9.25
CA GLY A 43 -4.55 0.51 -8.09
C GLY A 43 -4.43 -0.83 -7.35
N LEU A 44 -4.48 -1.96 -8.08
CA LEU A 44 -4.30 -3.30 -7.51
C LEU A 44 -2.93 -3.47 -6.85
N LYS A 45 -1.89 -2.93 -7.46
CA LYS A 45 -0.53 -2.96 -6.90
C LYS A 45 -0.44 -2.18 -5.59
N VAL A 46 -1.10 -1.03 -5.50
CA VAL A 46 -1.17 -0.24 -4.25
C VAL A 46 -1.93 -0.98 -3.16
N GLN A 47 -3.07 -1.59 -3.48
CA GLN A 47 -3.81 -2.42 -2.54
C GLN A 47 -2.93 -3.55 -1.98
N SER A 48 -2.11 -4.15 -2.84
CA SER A 48 -1.15 -5.18 -2.44
C SER A 48 -0.06 -4.64 -1.50
N TYR A 49 0.50 -3.45 -1.76
CA TYR A 49 1.44 -2.80 -0.83
C TYR A 49 0.81 -2.51 0.54
N VAL A 50 -0.44 -2.05 0.57
CA VAL A 50 -1.16 -1.78 1.82
C VAL A 50 -1.43 -3.08 2.59
N ALA A 51 -1.82 -4.16 1.90
CA ALA A 51 -2.01 -5.48 2.51
C ALA A 51 -0.71 -6.03 3.10
N TYR A 52 0.38 -5.97 2.33
CA TYR A 52 1.72 -6.34 2.79
C TYR A 52 2.13 -5.55 4.03
N ALA A 53 1.97 -4.22 4.00
CA ALA A 53 2.32 -3.37 5.12
C ALA A 53 1.52 -3.71 6.39
N ARG A 54 0.21 -4.02 6.26
CA ARG A 54 -0.62 -4.44 7.41
C ARG A 54 -0.13 -5.74 8.04
N ALA A 55 0.31 -6.70 7.23
CA ALA A 55 0.86 -7.97 7.67
C ALA A 55 2.22 -7.76 8.38
N MET A 56 3.11 -6.96 7.81
CA MET A 56 4.46 -6.75 8.34
C MET A 56 4.54 -5.75 9.50
N ARG A 57 3.54 -4.89 9.67
CA ARG A 57 3.52 -3.81 10.69
C ARG A 57 3.86 -4.26 12.12
N GLY A 58 3.59 -5.52 12.49
CA GLY A 58 3.91 -6.05 13.81
C GLY A 58 5.29 -6.70 13.94
N SER A 59 5.80 -7.27 12.85
CA SER A 59 7.06 -8.04 12.81
C SER A 59 8.22 -7.18 12.31
N ASP A 60 8.01 -6.44 11.23
CA ASP A 60 8.97 -5.53 10.61
C ASP A 60 8.28 -4.23 10.18
N PRO A 61 8.19 -3.24 11.09
CA PRO A 61 7.63 -1.94 10.79
C PRO A 61 8.39 -1.18 9.70
N GLN A 62 9.68 -1.49 9.47
CA GLN A 62 10.47 -0.82 8.44
C GLN A 62 10.12 -1.34 7.06
N ALA A 63 10.04 -2.66 6.87
CA ALA A 63 9.58 -3.26 5.61
C ALA A 63 8.14 -2.84 5.27
N ALA A 64 7.28 -2.69 6.28
CA ALA A 64 5.94 -2.16 6.11
C ALA A 64 5.96 -0.70 5.62
N GLU A 65 6.80 0.15 6.21
CA GLU A 65 6.98 1.53 5.78
C GLU A 65 7.48 1.63 4.33
N ASP A 66 8.54 0.90 4.00
CA ASP A 66 9.16 0.91 2.66
C ASP A 66 8.15 0.53 1.57
N SER A 67 7.27 -0.44 1.87
CA SER A 67 6.20 -0.87 0.97
C SER A 67 5.16 0.23 0.73
N LEU A 68 4.81 1.00 1.76
CA LEU A 68 3.88 2.13 1.63
C LEU A 68 4.51 3.29 0.84
N TRP A 69 5.81 3.54 1.02
CA TRP A 69 6.53 4.52 0.19
C TRP A 69 6.60 4.11 -1.28
N ALA A 70 6.81 2.82 -1.57
CA ALA A 70 6.75 2.30 -2.93
C ALA A 70 5.36 2.50 -3.55
N GLY A 71 4.29 2.27 -2.79
CA GLY A 71 2.92 2.57 -3.20
C GLY A 71 2.71 4.06 -3.50
N LEU A 72 3.21 4.96 -2.64
CA LEU A 72 3.09 6.41 -2.83
C LEU A 72 3.83 6.90 -4.08
N HIS A 73 4.99 6.32 -4.38
CA HIS A 73 5.73 6.62 -5.61
C HIS A 73 4.93 6.22 -6.87
N LEU A 74 4.09 5.19 -6.78
CA LEU A 74 3.27 4.71 -7.90
C LEU A 74 2.07 5.61 -8.21
N VAL A 75 1.50 6.27 -7.20
CA VAL A 75 0.27 7.10 -7.29
C VAL A 75 0.56 8.60 -7.35
N LYS A 76 1.74 8.98 -7.89
CA LYS A 76 2.25 10.35 -7.78
C LYS A 76 1.41 11.40 -8.54
N GLU A 77 0.53 11.02 -9.47
CA GLU A 77 -0.31 11.93 -10.25
C GLU A 77 -1.74 11.41 -10.48
N ASN A 78 -2.66 12.35 -10.71
CA ASN A 78 -4.13 12.26 -10.77
C ASN A 78 -4.75 10.89 -11.09
N GLY A 79 -5.71 10.46 -10.26
CA GLY A 79 -6.62 9.34 -10.55
C GLY A 79 -6.79 8.32 -9.42
N LEU A 80 -5.89 8.29 -8.43
CA LEU A 80 -5.86 7.27 -7.36
C LEU A 80 -5.88 7.89 -5.96
N ILE A 81 -6.85 8.78 -5.72
CA ILE A 81 -6.99 9.54 -4.47
C ILE A 81 -7.25 8.59 -3.28
N SER A 82 -8.17 7.63 -3.46
CA SER A 82 -8.51 6.64 -2.43
C SER A 82 -7.32 5.77 -2.05
N GLU A 83 -6.55 5.32 -3.03
CA GLU A 83 -5.33 4.54 -2.84
C GLU A 83 -4.26 5.35 -2.11
N LYS A 84 -4.06 6.62 -2.49
CA LYS A 84 -3.14 7.54 -1.83
C LYS A 84 -3.55 7.81 -0.38
N ALA A 85 -4.83 7.95 -0.11
CA ALA A 85 -5.36 8.09 1.24
C ALA A 85 -5.11 6.83 2.07
N ALA A 86 -5.33 5.64 1.51
CA ALA A 86 -5.05 4.37 2.18
C ALA A 86 -3.56 4.20 2.53
N LEU A 87 -2.66 4.63 1.66
CA LEU A 87 -1.21 4.64 1.90
C LEU A 87 -0.83 5.56 3.06
N TYR A 88 -1.37 6.79 3.10
CA TYR A 88 -1.15 7.70 4.22
C TYR A 88 -1.73 7.18 5.53
N SER A 89 -2.91 6.57 5.53
CA SER A 89 -3.44 5.89 6.71
C SER A 89 -2.54 4.75 7.18
N GLY A 90 -1.96 4.00 6.24
CA GLY A 90 -0.96 2.97 6.52
C GLY A 90 0.26 3.55 7.24
N LEU A 91 0.83 4.64 6.70
CA LEU A 91 1.99 5.31 7.29
C LEU A 91 1.67 5.83 8.69
N GLY A 92 0.52 6.49 8.87
CA GLY A 92 0.06 6.92 10.19
C GLY A 92 0.08 5.79 11.21
N SER A 93 -0.38 4.60 10.82
CA SER A 93 -0.34 3.44 11.70
C SER A 93 1.06 2.87 11.96
N ILE A 94 2.00 2.98 11.02
CA ILE A 94 3.39 2.56 11.25
C ILE A 94 4.06 3.49 12.25
N TYR A 95 3.94 4.80 12.04
CA TYR A 95 4.53 5.81 12.90
C TYR A 95 3.96 5.78 14.32
N ASP A 96 2.65 5.52 14.46
CA ASP A 96 2.00 5.29 15.75
C ASP A 96 2.63 4.12 16.51
N ARG A 97 2.89 2.99 15.83
CA ARG A 97 3.58 1.84 16.43
C ARG A 97 5.04 2.09 16.76
N LYS A 98 5.70 2.99 16.05
CA LYS A 98 7.06 3.46 16.37
C LYS A 98 7.06 4.45 17.57
N GLY A 99 5.90 4.81 18.12
CA GLY A 99 5.75 5.80 19.19
C GLY A 99 5.88 7.26 18.71
N GLN A 100 5.90 7.48 17.40
CA GLN A 100 6.09 8.78 16.76
C GLN A 100 4.74 9.44 16.48
N ASN A 101 4.02 9.76 17.56
CA ASN A 101 2.62 10.19 17.52
C ASN A 101 2.38 11.46 16.67
N ASP A 102 3.30 12.41 16.71
CA ASP A 102 3.18 13.65 15.92
C ASP A 102 3.24 13.36 14.42
N GLN A 103 4.15 12.49 14.00
CA GLN A 103 4.26 12.07 12.60
C GLN A 103 3.04 11.24 12.19
N ALA A 104 2.59 10.34 13.06
CA ALA A 104 1.38 9.55 12.84
C ALA A 104 0.16 10.45 12.57
N LEU A 105 -0.04 11.46 13.43
CA LEU A 105 -1.11 12.43 13.29
C LEU A 105 -1.04 13.21 11.98
N GLN A 106 0.16 13.63 11.57
CA GLN A 106 0.35 14.30 10.28
C GLN A 106 -0.07 13.43 9.10
N TYR A 107 0.29 12.14 9.12
CA TYR A 107 -0.11 11.22 8.04
C TYR A 107 -1.60 10.91 8.05
N PHE A 108 -2.22 10.73 9.22
CA PHE A 108 -3.67 10.57 9.30
C PHE A 108 -4.43 11.80 8.79
N LYS A 109 -3.94 13.02 9.07
CA LYS A 109 -4.51 14.26 8.52
C LYS A 109 -4.43 14.30 7.00
N LYS A 110 -3.28 13.96 6.40
CA LYS A 110 -3.12 13.87 4.94
C LYS A 110 -4.10 12.85 4.32
N ALA A 111 -4.32 11.71 4.97
CA ALA A 111 -5.30 10.73 4.51
C ALA A 111 -6.73 11.29 4.58
N LEU A 112 -7.09 11.96 5.68
CA LEU A 112 -8.40 12.55 5.90
C LEU A 112 -8.71 13.64 4.86
N GLU A 113 -7.77 14.53 4.58
CA GLU A 113 -7.91 15.58 3.56
C GLU A 113 -8.25 14.98 2.19
N LEU A 114 -7.65 13.84 1.83
CA LEU A 114 -7.93 13.16 0.57
C LEU A 114 -9.27 12.43 0.56
N TYR A 115 -9.71 11.86 1.69
CA TYR A 115 -11.05 11.25 1.78
C TYR A 115 -12.19 12.27 1.77
N GLN A 116 -11.88 13.54 1.99
CA GLN A 116 -12.84 14.65 1.98
C GLN A 116 -12.94 15.37 0.63
N GLN A 117 -12.07 15.04 -0.33
CA GLN A 117 -12.13 15.53 -1.72
C GLN A 117 -13.18 14.75 -2.53
#